data_AF-A0A2S5B1Q1-F1
#
_entry.id   AF-A0A2S5B1Q1-F1
#
_cell.length_a   1.000
_cell.length_b   1.000
_cell.length_c   1.000
_cell.angle_alpha   90.00
_cell.angle_beta   90.00
_cell.angle_gamma   90.00
#
_symmetry.space_group_name_H-M   'P 1'
#
loop_
_entity.id
_entity.type
_entity.pdbx_description
1 polymer ?
#
loop_
_entity_poly.entity_id
_entity_poly.type
_entity_poly.pdbx_seq_one_letter_code
_entity_poly.pdbx_strand_id
1 'polypeptide(L)'
;MAVHGHTYEFQVKSKGPVSRKTGKIADGAIIEDALHMGIHEVLNRKNLDTDVSFFINRPSTLENICLFAWRNVGVIMAHTGTQVYEVSVEADRCPRADGTSIERTRVSFSGPSFFYSSRGYTVLTSQ
;
A
#
# COMPACT_ATOMS: atom_id res chain seq x y z
N MET A 1 -17.05 -13.92 12.81
CA MET A 1 -15.90 -13.45 12.01
C MET A 1 -15.66 -12.01 12.39
N ALA A 2 -14.60 -11.73 13.16
CA ALA A 2 -14.31 -10.37 13.56
C ALA A 2 -13.81 -9.61 12.33
N VAL A 3 -14.68 -8.77 11.76
CA VAL A 3 -14.28 -7.71 10.82
C VAL A 3 -13.52 -6.69 11.67
N HIS A 4 -12.23 -6.93 11.86
CA HIS A 4 -11.33 -5.93 12.41
C HIS A 4 -10.86 -5.05 11.26
N GLY A 5 -11.11 -3.75 11.37
CA GLY A 5 -10.51 -2.77 10.46
C GLY A 5 -9.00 -2.78 10.64
N HIS A 6 -8.28 -2.91 9.54
CA HIS A 6 -6.83 -2.76 9.51
C HIS A 6 -6.48 -1.38 8.98
N THR A 7 -5.52 -0.72 9.64
CA THR A 7 -4.87 0.46 9.08
C THR A 7 -3.80 -0.02 8.12
N TYR A 8 -3.91 0.41 6.86
CA TYR A 8 -2.93 0.12 5.82
C TYR A 8 -2.16 1.40 5.48
N GLU A 9 -0.84 1.31 5.52
CA GLU A 9 0.06 2.36 5.03
C GLU A 9 0.60 1.95 3.67
N PHE A 10 0.42 2.82 2.67
CA PHE A 10 0.87 2.58 1.30
C PHE A 10 2.09 3.44 0.99
N GLN A 11 3.16 2.80 0.50
CA GLN A 11 4.33 3.47 -0.03
C GLN A 11 4.45 3.16 -1.52
N VAL A 12 4.42 4.19 -2.36
CA VAL A 12 4.58 4.06 -3.81
C VAL A 12 5.88 4.69 -4.26
N LYS A 13 6.66 3.94 -5.04
CA LYS A 13 7.88 4.41 -5.67
C LYS A 13 7.71 4.47 -7.18
N SER A 14 8.02 5.63 -7.71
CA SER A 14 7.86 5.96 -9.11
C SER A 14 9.19 6.46 -9.69
N LYS A 15 9.40 6.21 -10.98
CA LYS A 15 10.60 6.60 -11.73
C LYS A 15 10.19 7.36 -12.98
N GLY A 16 10.96 8.39 -13.33
CA GLY A 16 10.65 9.25 -14.47
C GLY A 16 11.76 10.26 -14.74
N PRO A 17 11.63 11.05 -15.81
CA PRO A 17 12.59 12.09 -16.14
C PRO A 17 12.59 13.20 -15.08
N VAL A 18 13.77 13.63 -14.64
CA VAL A 18 13.90 14.76 -13.71
C VAL A 18 13.66 16.06 -14.49
N SER A 19 12.70 16.86 -14.03
CA SER A 19 12.46 18.18 -14.59
C SER A 19 13.65 19.10 -14.32
N ARG A 20 14.25 19.64 -15.38
CA ARG A 20 15.38 20.58 -15.29
C ARG A 20 15.04 21.88 -14.56
N LYS A 21 13.76 22.25 -14.48
CA LYS A 21 13.31 23.49 -13.83
C LYS A 21 13.08 23.34 -12.33
N THR A 22 12.52 22.20 -11.89
CA THR A 22 12.12 21.99 -10.50
C THR A 22 13.03 21.01 -9.74
N GLY A 23 13.86 20.24 -10.45
CA GLY A 23 14.69 19.19 -9.87
C GLY A 23 13.89 17.98 -9.35
N LYS A 24 12.58 17.91 -9.64
CA LYS A 24 11.69 16.81 -9.22
C LYS A 24 11.37 15.88 -10.40
N ILE A 25 11.10 14.61 -10.11
CA ILE A 25 10.68 13.61 -11.10
C ILE A 25 9.25 13.91 -11.59
N ALA A 26 8.34 14.21 -10.66
CA ALA A 26 6.98 14.65 -10.95
C ALA A 26 6.54 15.70 -9.92
N ASP A 27 5.43 16.37 -10.22
CA ASP A 27 4.83 17.29 -9.26
C ASP A 27 4.26 16.50 -8.07
N GLY A 28 4.52 16.98 -6.85
CA GLY A 28 4.06 16.32 -5.63
C GLY A 28 2.54 16.21 -5.60
N ALA A 29 1.84 17.26 -6.05
CA ALA A 29 0.39 17.29 -6.08
C ALA A 29 -0.19 16.20 -7.00
N ILE A 30 0.44 15.93 -8.14
CA ILE A 30 -0.02 14.88 -9.06
C ILE A 30 0.15 13.49 -8.45
N ILE A 31 1.25 13.27 -7.72
CA ILE A 31 1.48 11.99 -7.03
C ILE A 31 0.45 11.82 -5.90
N GLU A 32 0.25 12.85 -5.07
CA GLU A 32 -0.72 12.81 -3.98
C GLU A 32 -2.15 12.58 -4.48
N ASP A 33 -2.56 13.26 -5.55
CA ASP A 33 -3.85 13.09 -6.18
C ASP A 33 -4.04 11.67 -6.74
N ALA A 34 -3.01 11.13 -7.40
CA ALA A 34 -3.05 9.75 -7.91
C ALA A 34 -3.20 8.71 -6.80
N LEU A 35 -2.54 8.90 -5.65
CA LEU A 35 -2.70 8.04 -4.48
C LEU A 35 -4.09 8.18 -3.87
N HIS A 36 -4.59 9.42 -3.77
CA HIS A 36 -5.90 9.70 -3.21
C HIS A 36 -7.01 9.06 -4.06
N MET A 37 -7.01 9.28 -5.37
CA MET A 37 -7.99 8.70 -6.30
C MET A 37 -7.85 7.18 -6.43
N GLY A 38 -6.62 6.68 -6.55
CA GLY A 38 -6.36 5.26 -6.84
C GLY A 38 -6.44 4.33 -5.64
N ILE A 39 -6.27 4.85 -4.42
CA ILE A 39 -6.20 4.07 -3.18
C ILE A 39 -7.23 4.57 -2.17
N HIS A 40 -7.13 5.84 -1.77
CA HIS A 40 -7.93 6.35 -0.65
C HIS A 40 -9.44 6.34 -0.96
N GLU A 41 -9.88 6.84 -2.11
CA GLU A 41 -11.32 6.86 -2.45
C GLU A 41 -11.92 5.46 -2.63
N VAL A 42 -11.10 4.46 -3.00
CA VAL A 42 -11.57 3.10 -3.26
C VAL A 42 -11.50 2.20 -2.04
N LEU A 43 -10.58 2.43 -1.11
CA LEU A 43 -10.36 1.55 0.05
C LEU A 43 -10.80 2.17 1.38
N ASN A 44 -10.82 3.49 1.51
CA ASN A 44 -11.12 4.14 2.79
C ASN A 44 -12.56 3.89 3.22
N ARG A 45 -12.73 3.37 4.45
CA ARG A 45 -14.04 3.07 5.09
C ARG A 45 -14.96 2.15 4.27
N LYS A 46 -14.41 1.34 3.36
CA LYS A 46 -15.16 0.37 2.56
C LYS A 46 -14.84 -1.06 2.97
N ASN A 47 -15.81 -1.96 2.79
CA ASN A 47 -15.60 -3.38 2.98
C ASN A 47 -15.00 -3.95 1.70
N LEU A 48 -13.72 -4.31 1.71
CA LEU A 48 -12.99 -4.76 0.50
C LEU A 48 -13.74 -5.86 -0.25
N ASP A 49 -14.20 -6.88 0.45
CA ASP A 49 -14.86 -8.06 -0.15
C ASP A 49 -16.23 -7.77 -0.79
N THR A 50 -16.88 -6.65 -0.48
CA THR A 50 -18.25 -6.34 -0.98
C THR A 50 -18.31 -5.05 -1.80
N ASP A 51 -17.61 -4.00 -1.38
CA ASP A 51 -17.65 -2.69 -2.02
C ASP A 51 -16.65 -2.55 -3.18
N VAL A 52 -15.61 -3.41 -3.22
CA VAL A 52 -14.54 -3.31 -4.22
C VAL A 52 -14.59 -4.51 -5.15
N SER A 53 -15.00 -4.26 -6.39
CA SER A 53 -15.21 -5.30 -7.41
C SER A 53 -14.00 -6.19 -7.66
N PHE A 54 -12.78 -5.69 -7.40
CA PHE A 54 -11.54 -6.45 -7.52
C PHE A 54 -11.45 -7.63 -6.53
N PHE A 55 -12.05 -7.51 -5.34
CA PHE A 55 -11.98 -8.51 -4.28
C PHE A 55 -13.21 -9.43 -4.21
N ILE A 56 -14.27 -9.17 -4.98
CA ILE A 56 -15.44 -10.05 -5.02
C ILE A 56 -15.05 -11.50 -5.35
N ASN A 57 -14.12 -11.68 -6.30
CA ASN A 57 -13.61 -12.99 -6.71
C ASN A 57 -12.16 -13.24 -6.26
N ARG A 58 -11.61 -12.43 -5.33
CA ARG A 58 -10.21 -12.54 -4.89
C ARG A 58 -10.09 -12.26 -3.40
N PRO A 59 -9.33 -13.06 -2.65
CA PRO A 59 -9.21 -12.84 -1.21
C PRO A 59 -8.57 -11.48 -0.93
N SER A 60 -9.05 -10.76 0.08
CA SER A 60 -8.57 -9.44 0.53
C SER A 60 -7.21 -9.52 1.28
N THR A 61 -6.26 -10.29 0.74
CA THR A 61 -4.90 -10.41 1.28
C THR A 61 -4.05 -9.19 0.97
N LEU A 62 -2.96 -8.99 1.73
CA LEU A 62 -2.03 -7.88 1.52
C LEU A 62 -1.40 -7.88 0.13
N GLU A 63 -1.14 -9.06 -0.45
CA GLU A 63 -0.63 -9.19 -1.81
C GLU A 63 -1.64 -8.66 -2.84
N ASN A 64 -2.91 -9.01 -2.69
CA ASN A 64 -3.97 -8.54 -3.59
C ASN A 64 -4.25 -7.04 -3.39
N ILE A 65 -4.16 -6.53 -2.16
CA ILE A 65 -4.25 -5.09 -1.87
C ILE A 65 -3.08 -4.33 -2.50
N CYS A 66 -1.86 -4.84 -2.37
CA CYS A 66 -0.67 -4.26 -2.98
C CYS A 66 -0.77 -4.25 -4.51
N LEU A 67 -1.23 -5.36 -5.10
CA LEU A 67 -1.47 -5.47 -6.54
C LEU A 67 -2.57 -4.51 -7.01
N PHE A 68 -3.65 -4.38 -6.26
CA PHE A 68 -4.74 -3.45 -6.54
C PHE A 68 -4.22 -2.01 -6.57
N ALA A 69 -3.49 -1.59 -5.53
CA ALA A 69 -2.92 -0.25 -5.45
C ALA A 69 -1.97 0.03 -6.62
N TRP A 70 -1.06 -0.92 -6.93
CA TRP A 70 -0.14 -0.79 -8.07
C TRP A 70 -0.86 -0.62 -9.40
N ARG A 71 -1.93 -1.39 -9.64
CA ARG A 71 -2.70 -1.28 -10.89
C ARG A 71 -3.42 0.05 -11.01
N ASN A 72 -4.11 0.51 -9.96
CA ASN A 72 -4.87 1.77 -10.00
C ASN A 72 -3.95 2.97 -10.16
N VAL A 73 -2.93 3.07 -9.31
CA VAL A 73 -1.98 4.19 -9.36
C VAL A 73 -1.18 4.16 -10.67
N GLY A 74 -0.80 2.97 -11.16
CA GLY A 74 -0.13 2.81 -12.44
C GLY A 74 -0.94 3.34 -13.63
N VAL A 75 -2.26 3.09 -13.66
CA VAL A 75 -3.15 3.60 -14.72
C VAL A 75 -3.28 5.13 -14.66
N ILE A 76 -3.42 5.70 -13.45
CA ILE A 76 -3.53 7.16 -13.29
C ILE A 76 -2.21 7.83 -13.70
N MET A 77 -1.08 7.34 -13.18
CA MET A 77 0.25 7.90 -13.42
C MET A 77 0.78 7.71 -14.84
N ALA A 78 0.23 6.77 -15.62
CA ALA A 78 0.62 6.54 -17.01
C ALA A 78 0.49 7.81 -17.87
N HIS A 79 -0.47 8.68 -17.56
CA HIS A 79 -0.69 9.95 -18.27
C HIS A 79 0.40 11.00 -17.99
N THR A 80 1.14 10.87 -16.90
CA THR A 80 2.15 11.83 -16.42
C THR A 80 3.55 11.51 -16.94
N GLY A 81 3.73 10.42 -17.69
CA GLY A 81 5.05 9.98 -18.17
C GLY A 81 5.98 9.45 -17.05
N THR A 82 5.43 9.22 -15.87
CA THR A 82 6.12 8.61 -14.73
C THR A 82 5.65 7.16 -14.58
N GLN A 83 6.58 6.24 -14.38
CA GLN A 83 6.28 4.83 -14.24
C GLN A 83 6.38 4.40 -12.77
N VAL A 84 5.33 3.78 -12.23
CA VAL A 84 5.37 3.16 -10.91
C VAL A 84 6.15 1.85 -11.02
N TYR A 85 7.22 1.71 -10.23
CA TYR A 85 8.07 0.52 -10.27
C TYR A 85 7.99 -0.33 -9.01
N GLU A 86 7.56 0.24 -7.88
CA GLU A 86 7.38 -0.51 -6.64
C GLU A 86 6.23 0.08 -5.81
N VAL A 87 5.40 -0.80 -5.24
CA VAL A 87 4.39 -0.44 -4.23
C VAL A 87 4.61 -1.32 -3.02
N SER A 88 4.55 -0.74 -1.83
CA SER A 88 4.59 -1.48 -0.56
C SER A 88 3.35 -1.15 0.25
N VAL A 89 2.81 -2.16 0.92
CA VAL A 89 1.70 -2.03 1.87
C VAL A 89 2.19 -2.54 3.21
N GLU A 90 2.08 -1.72 4.23
CA GLU A 90 2.31 -2.08 5.62
C GLU A 90 0.97 -2.15 6.32
N ALA A 91 0.70 -3.26 7.00
CA ALA A 91 -0.46 -3.39 7.86
C ALA A 91 -0.01 -3.54 9.31
N ASP A 92 -0.58 -2.71 10.17
CA ASP A 92 -0.48 -2.90 11.61
C ASP A 92 -1.33 -4.10 12.02
N ARG A 93 -0.74 -4.98 12.84
CA ARG A 93 -1.52 -6.02 13.51
C ARG A 93 -2.44 -5.37 14.54
N CYS A 94 -3.60 -6.01 14.72
CA CYS A 94 -4.53 -5.68 15.79
C CYS A 94 -3.76 -5.55 17.11
N PRO A 95 -3.88 -4.43 17.85
CA PRO A 95 -3.21 -4.28 19.13
C PRO A 95 -3.66 -5.43 20.05
N ARG A 96 -2.69 -6.17 20.59
CA ARG A 96 -2.99 -7.16 21.62
C ARG A 96 -3.23 -6.44 22.95
N ALA A 97 -4.12 -6.99 23.78
CA ALA A 97 -4.54 -6.39 25.05
C ALA A 97 -3.40 -6.23 26.09
N ASP A 98 -2.23 -6.83 25.84
CA ASP A 98 -1.07 -6.89 26.74
C ASP A 98 0.00 -5.82 26.48
N GLY A 99 -0.21 -4.90 25.53
CA GLY A 99 0.70 -3.76 25.31
C GLY A 99 2.03 -4.08 24.64
N THR A 100 2.24 -5.32 24.18
CA THR A 100 3.46 -5.73 23.47
C THR A 100 3.43 -5.26 22.00
N SER A 101 4.52 -4.63 21.55
CA SER A 101 4.63 -3.93 20.26
C SER A 101 4.25 -4.80 19.04
N ILE A 102 3.47 -4.16 18.17
CA ILE A 102 2.80 -4.68 16.98
C ILE A 102 3.84 -5.07 15.91
N GLU A 103 3.96 -6.36 15.61
CA GLU A 103 4.69 -6.82 14.42
C GLU A 103 3.96 -6.32 13.16
N ARG A 104 4.53 -5.29 12.50
CA ARG A 104 4.07 -4.80 11.20
C ARG A 104 4.42 -5.79 10.09
N THR A 105 3.42 -6.13 9.28
CA THR A 105 3.63 -6.96 8.09
C THR A 105 3.74 -6.07 6.88
N ARG A 106 4.86 -6.16 6.16
CA ARG A 106 5.11 -5.40 4.94
C ARG A 106 5.12 -6.32 3.73
N VAL A 107 4.30 -6.00 2.74
CA VAL A 107 4.30 -6.65 1.43
C VAL A 107 4.66 -5.63 0.37
N SER A 108 5.65 -5.94 -0.45
CA SER A 108 6.04 -5.09 -1.58
C SER A 108 5.92 -5.82 -2.92
N PHE A 109 5.54 -5.07 -3.94
CA PHE A 109 5.38 -5.54 -5.32
C PHE A 109 6.19 -4.65 -6.25
N SER A 110 7.09 -5.24 -7.04
CA SER A 110 8.00 -4.51 -7.93
C SER A 110 8.16 -5.16 -9.31
N GLY A 111 7.04 -5.50 -9.96
CA GLY A 111 7.03 -6.10 -11.30
C GLY A 111 6.56 -7.57 -11.28
N PRO A 112 7.24 -8.53 -11.92
CA PRO A 112 6.77 -9.93 -11.95
C PRO A 112 6.90 -10.66 -10.60
N SER A 113 7.38 -9.99 -9.54
CA SER A 113 7.72 -10.62 -8.27
C SER A 113 7.14 -9.85 -7.08
N PHE A 114 6.55 -10.61 -6.15
CA PHE A 114 6.19 -10.12 -4.82
C PHE A 114 7.36 -10.39 -3.86
N PHE A 115 7.61 -9.42 -2.98
CA PHE A 115 8.57 -9.55 -1.89
C PHE A 115 7.82 -9.44 -0.57
N TYR A 116 7.99 -10.43 0.28
CA TYR A 116 7.39 -10.48 1.61
C TYR A 116 8.47 -10.17 2.65
N SER A 117 8.21 -9.22 3.54
CA SER A 117 9.10 -8.89 4.65
C SER A 117 8.33 -8.81 5.95
N SER A 118 8.53 -9.81 6.82
CA SER A 118 8.12 -9.75 8.23
C SER A 118 9.33 -9.35 9.07
N ARG A 119 9.34 -8.14 9.64
CA ARG A 119 10.34 -7.78 10.65
C ARG A 119 9.97 -8.46 11.97
N GLY A 120 10.81 -9.40 12.41
CA GLY A 120 10.63 -10.17 13.63
C GLY A 120 10.88 -9.37 14.92
N TYR A 121 10.05 -9.69 15.92
CA TYR A 121 10.10 -9.49 17.38
C TYR A 121 11.22 -8.65 18.03
N THR A 122 10.80 -7.72 18.91
CA THR A 122 11.58 -7.28 20.08
C THR A 122 10.92 -7.87 21.32
N VAL A 123 11.63 -8.73 22.04
CA VAL A 123 11.19 -9.25 23.36
C VAL A 123 11.78 -8.34 24.43
N LEU A 124 10.96 -7.54 25.08
CA LEU A 124 11.32 -6.91 26.35
C LEU A 124 10.93 -7.87 27.47
N THR A 125 11.89 -8.68 27.93
CA THR A 125 11.76 -9.38 29.21
C THR A 125 12.12 -8.41 30.33
N SER A 126 11.16 -8.03 31.17
CA SER A 126 11.47 -7.51 32.50
C SER A 126 11.61 -8.68 33.47
N GLN A 127 12.64 -8.64 34.32
CA GLN A 127 12.72 -9.50 35.52
C GLN A 127 11.59 -9.15 36.49
#